data_AF-A0A0B6XC81-F1
#
_entry.id   AF-A0A0B6XC81-F1
#
_cell.length_a   1.000
_cell.length_b   1.000
_cell.length_c   1.000
_cell.angle_alpha   90.00
_cell.angle_beta   90.00
_cell.angle_gamma   90.00
#
_symmetry.space_group_name_H-M   'P 1'
#
loop_
_entity.id
_entity.type
_entity.pdbx_description
1 polymer ?
#
loop_
_entity_poly.entity_id
_entity_poly.type
_entity_poly.pdbx_seq_one_letter_code
_entity_poly.pdbx_strand_id
1 'polypeptide(L)'
;MDRVIYSAKFGDKTVRFVVIKMELYVSRTDIVESFRECAADYVKLEVDGLVDDWLKGMADAQDRKSAMLGESSIGPVVHFYTISHLLHTMSDFNESRNDELIALGRRINALFRWFSDASYQAHEHFGITIFEMLNSVSKRLDRLNDFFVVNVIHDGDVWVAECDELGLVTEAKTYDELTEQVWEIASELYELNELVGDSEYIRIKFVQEQSSDSRIAL
;
A
#
# COMPACT_ATOMS: atom_id res chain seq x y z
N MET A 1 0.89 -29.30 2.16
CA MET A 1 -0.45 -29.15 1.58
C MET A 1 -0.30 -28.28 0.37
N ASP A 2 -0.61 -28.81 -0.81
CA ASP A 2 -0.63 -28.02 -2.03
C ASP A 2 -1.74 -26.97 -1.93
N ARG A 3 -1.41 -25.73 -2.30
CA ARG A 3 -2.36 -24.61 -2.21
C ARG A 3 -3.38 -24.74 -3.34
N VAL A 4 -4.65 -24.52 -3.02
CA VAL A 4 -5.72 -24.48 -4.03
C VAL A 4 -5.58 -23.21 -4.86
N ILE A 5 -5.53 -23.37 -6.18
CA ILE A 5 -5.42 -22.27 -7.14
C ILE A 5 -6.76 -22.10 -7.84
N TYR A 6 -7.22 -20.87 -7.90
CA TYR A 6 -8.41 -20.50 -8.67
C TYR A 6 -7.98 -19.74 -9.93
N SER A 7 -8.53 -20.09 -11.08
CA SER A 7 -8.30 -19.36 -12.34
C SER A 7 -9.60 -18.66 -12.73
N ALA A 8 -9.59 -17.34 -12.69
CA ALA A 8 -10.73 -16.51 -13.06
C ALA A 8 -10.58 -16.03 -14.51
N LYS A 9 -11.71 -15.77 -15.18
CA LYS A 9 -11.70 -15.12 -16.49
C LYS A 9 -11.25 -13.66 -16.35
N PHE A 10 -10.43 -13.20 -17.29
CA PHE A 10 -9.88 -11.85 -17.32
C PHE A 10 -9.83 -11.39 -18.78
N GLY A 11 -10.89 -10.71 -19.25
CA GLY A 11 -11.06 -10.46 -20.68
C GLY A 11 -11.19 -11.78 -21.47
N ASP A 12 -10.30 -12.00 -22.44
CA ASP A 12 -10.12 -13.24 -23.20
C ASP A 12 -9.09 -14.19 -22.57
N LYS A 13 -8.45 -13.78 -21.47
CA LYS A 13 -7.44 -14.53 -20.72
C LYS A 13 -7.97 -15.12 -19.42
N THR A 14 -7.06 -15.74 -18.68
CA THR A 14 -7.24 -16.16 -17.31
C THR A 14 -6.19 -15.55 -16.41
N VAL A 15 -6.58 -15.19 -15.20
CA VAL A 15 -5.66 -14.78 -14.14
C VAL A 15 -5.81 -15.71 -12.94
N ARG A 16 -4.69 -16.14 -12.37
CA ARG A 16 -4.65 -17.08 -11.26
C ARG A 16 -4.61 -16.37 -9.92
N PHE A 17 -5.39 -16.89 -8.98
CA PHE A 17 -5.47 -16.46 -7.59
C PHE A 17 -5.18 -17.60 -6.62
N VAL A 18 -4.68 -17.24 -5.46
CA VAL A 18 -4.47 -18.14 -4.33
C VAL A 18 -4.77 -17.43 -3.02
N VAL A 19 -5.24 -18.17 -2.02
CA VAL A 19 -5.41 -17.65 -0.66
C VAL A 19 -4.31 -18.17 0.25
N ILE A 20 -3.71 -17.25 1.01
CA ILE A 20 -2.70 -17.56 2.02
C ILE A 20 -3.07 -16.78 3.26
N LYS A 21 -3.27 -17.48 4.39
CA LYS A 21 -3.64 -16.84 5.67
C LYS A 21 -4.83 -15.87 5.52
N MET A 22 -5.86 -16.29 4.77
CA MET A 22 -7.09 -15.53 4.47
C MET A 22 -6.91 -14.26 3.63
N GLU A 23 -5.73 -14.07 3.03
CA GLU A 23 -5.52 -12.98 2.08
C GLU A 23 -5.55 -13.53 0.66
N LEU A 24 -6.20 -12.79 -0.24
CA LEU A 24 -6.23 -13.11 -1.67
C LEU A 24 -5.01 -12.50 -2.38
N TYR A 25 -4.30 -13.37 -3.11
CA TYR A 25 -3.14 -13.04 -3.89
C TYR A 25 -3.40 -13.35 -5.36
N VAL A 26 -2.82 -12.56 -6.26
CA VAL A 26 -2.91 -12.69 -7.72
C VAL A 26 -1.53 -12.96 -8.33
N SER A 27 -1.49 -13.83 -9.33
CA SER A 27 -0.28 -14.14 -10.10
C SER A 27 0.32 -12.87 -10.70
N ARG A 28 1.55 -12.54 -10.29
CA ARG A 28 2.33 -11.42 -10.87
C ARG A 28 2.50 -11.61 -12.37
N THR A 29 2.87 -12.81 -12.80
CA THR A 29 3.12 -13.12 -14.21
C THR A 29 1.88 -12.85 -15.06
N ASP A 30 0.71 -13.33 -14.63
CA ASP A 30 -0.53 -13.21 -15.40
C ASP A 30 -0.96 -11.74 -15.54
N ILE A 31 -0.76 -10.95 -14.48
CA ILE A 31 -1.03 -9.50 -14.48
C ILE A 31 -0.04 -8.74 -15.36
N VAL A 32 1.26 -9.00 -15.20
CA VAL A 32 2.33 -8.36 -16.01
C VAL A 32 2.13 -8.65 -17.50
N GLU A 33 1.78 -9.88 -17.87
CA GLU A 33 1.46 -10.23 -19.26
C GLU A 33 0.24 -9.47 -19.79
N SER A 34 -0.77 -9.26 -18.94
CA SER A 34 -1.96 -8.48 -19.29
C SER A 34 -1.64 -6.99 -19.50
N PHE A 35 -0.77 -6.40 -18.66
CA PHE A 35 -0.25 -5.05 -18.87
C PHE A 35 0.58 -4.95 -20.14
N ARG A 36 1.46 -5.93 -20.38
CA ARG A 36 2.35 -5.96 -21.56
C ARG A 36 1.58 -5.93 -22.87
N GLU A 37 0.42 -6.58 -22.94
CA GLU A 37 -0.42 -6.52 -24.13
C GLU A 37 -1.12 -5.18 -24.33
N CYS A 38 -1.40 -4.46 -23.25
CA CYS A 38 -1.95 -3.11 -23.31
C CYS A 38 -0.90 -2.05 -23.63
N ALA A 39 0.39 -2.33 -23.40
CA ALA A 39 1.48 -1.40 -23.65
C ALA A 39 1.73 -1.18 -25.15
N ALA A 40 2.20 0.02 -25.50
CA ALA A 40 2.75 0.28 -26.84
C ALA A 40 4.00 -0.57 -27.08
N ASP A 41 4.30 -0.92 -28.33
CA ASP A 41 5.38 -1.87 -28.66
C ASP A 41 6.74 -1.48 -28.06
N TYR A 42 7.07 -0.19 -28.06
CA TYR A 42 8.31 0.33 -27.48
C TYR A 42 8.38 0.26 -25.95
N VAL A 43 7.24 0.10 -25.26
CA VAL A 43 7.13 0.01 -23.80
C VAL A 43 7.08 -1.44 -23.32
N LYS A 44 6.75 -2.41 -24.21
CA LYS A 44 6.54 -3.82 -23.82
C LYS A 44 7.71 -4.45 -23.06
N LEU A 45 8.94 -4.06 -23.39
CA LEU A 45 10.15 -4.56 -22.75
C LEU A 45 10.38 -3.96 -21.35
N GLU A 46 9.78 -2.81 -21.07
CA GLU A 46 9.94 -2.07 -19.81
C GLU A 46 8.84 -2.38 -18.78
N VAL A 47 7.77 -3.06 -19.18
CA VAL A 47 6.59 -3.30 -18.31
C VAL A 47 6.97 -4.02 -17.02
N ASP A 48 7.87 -4.99 -17.06
CA ASP A 48 8.29 -5.73 -15.87
C ASP A 48 9.01 -4.81 -14.88
N GLY A 49 9.89 -3.94 -15.38
CA GLY A 49 10.61 -2.95 -14.58
C GLY A 49 9.67 -1.92 -13.97
N LEU A 50 8.73 -1.40 -14.76
CA LEU A 50 7.71 -0.46 -14.28
C LEU A 50 6.84 -1.06 -13.17
N VAL A 51 6.40 -2.31 -13.34
CA VAL A 51 5.63 -3.02 -12.32
C VAL A 51 6.49 -3.26 -11.07
N ASP A 52 7.76 -3.63 -11.23
CA ASP A 52 8.65 -3.86 -10.09
C ASP A 52 8.96 -2.59 -9.31
N ASP A 53 9.23 -1.48 -9.98
CA ASP A 53 9.50 -0.21 -9.32
C ASP A 53 8.26 0.33 -8.62
N TRP A 54 7.08 0.16 -9.23
CA TRP A 54 5.83 0.48 -8.58
C TRP A 54 5.57 -0.41 -7.34
N LEU A 55 5.79 -1.73 -7.45
CA LEU A 55 5.69 -2.64 -6.31
C LEU A 55 6.73 -2.31 -5.21
N LYS A 56 7.90 -1.79 -5.58
CA LYS A 56 8.89 -1.34 -4.61
C LYS A 56 8.41 -0.12 -3.82
N GLY A 57 7.77 0.83 -4.49
CA GLY A 57 7.31 2.08 -3.88
C GLY A 57 6.00 1.94 -3.10
N MET A 58 5.08 1.07 -3.55
CA MET A 58 3.70 1.02 -3.03
C MET A 58 3.35 -0.27 -2.29
N ALA A 59 4.15 -1.34 -2.41
CA ALA A 59 3.90 -2.60 -1.73
C ALA A 59 4.82 -2.73 -0.51
N ASP A 60 4.25 -3.00 0.66
CA ASP A 60 5.00 -3.34 1.88
C ASP A 60 5.90 -4.56 1.59
N ALA A 61 7.02 -4.71 2.31
CA ALA A 61 7.85 -5.90 2.27
C ALA A 61 7.03 -7.19 2.48
N GLN A 62 5.94 -7.12 3.23
CA GLN A 62 5.00 -8.23 3.39
C GLN A 62 4.14 -8.53 2.16
N ASP A 63 3.94 -7.55 1.27
CA ASP A 63 3.16 -7.71 0.05
C ASP A 63 3.96 -8.41 -1.07
N ARG A 64 5.27 -8.64 -0.82
CA ARG A 64 6.19 -9.36 -1.71
C ARG A 64 6.40 -10.82 -1.29
N LYS A 65 5.46 -11.39 -0.53
CA LYS A 65 5.56 -12.79 -0.06
C LYS A 65 5.39 -13.77 -1.22
N SER A 66 6.20 -14.83 -1.18
CA SER A 66 6.18 -15.91 -2.17
C SER A 66 4.97 -16.83 -1.99
N ALA A 67 4.39 -17.26 -3.10
CA ALA A 67 3.35 -18.28 -3.10
C ALA A 67 3.59 -19.40 -4.11
N MET A 68 3.12 -20.59 -3.74
CA MET A 68 3.09 -21.75 -4.64
C MET A 68 1.91 -21.60 -5.59
N LEU A 69 2.21 -21.51 -6.90
CA LEU A 69 1.23 -21.56 -7.98
C LEU A 69 1.63 -22.67 -8.98
N GLY A 70 1.18 -23.90 -8.72
CA GLY A 70 1.49 -25.09 -9.52
C GLY A 70 2.80 -25.74 -9.09
N GLU A 71 3.57 -26.31 -10.02
CA GLU A 71 4.88 -26.92 -9.73
C GLU A 71 6.02 -25.91 -9.58
N SER A 72 5.75 -24.62 -9.78
CA SER A 72 6.75 -23.57 -9.66
C SER A 72 6.75 -22.97 -8.25
N SER A 73 7.90 -23.01 -7.58
CA SER A 73 8.20 -22.12 -6.46
C SER A 73 8.34 -20.71 -7.03
N ILE A 74 7.42 -19.80 -6.74
CA ILE A 74 7.46 -18.45 -7.33
C ILE A 74 7.60 -17.41 -6.23
N GLY A 75 8.41 -16.38 -6.54
CA GLY A 75 8.56 -15.13 -5.80
C GLY A 75 7.24 -14.35 -5.61
N PRO A 76 7.27 -13.01 -5.49
CA PRO A 76 6.16 -12.23 -4.94
C PRO A 76 4.87 -12.46 -5.73
N VAL A 77 3.91 -13.16 -5.12
CA VAL A 77 2.54 -13.18 -5.63
C VAL A 77 1.91 -11.94 -5.01
N VAL A 78 1.40 -11.06 -5.87
CA VAL A 78 1.06 -9.69 -5.46
C VAL A 78 -0.36 -9.68 -4.88
N HIS A 79 -0.63 -8.80 -3.95
CA HIS A 79 -1.96 -8.67 -3.36
C HIS A 79 -2.98 -8.00 -4.28
N PHE A 80 -4.25 -8.36 -4.08
CA PHE A 80 -5.38 -7.76 -4.78
C PHE A 80 -5.38 -6.22 -4.69
N TYR A 81 -5.22 -5.65 -3.49
CA TYR A 81 -5.26 -4.20 -3.27
C TYR A 81 -4.19 -3.46 -4.06
N THR A 82 -2.95 -3.96 -3.97
CA THR A 82 -1.77 -3.46 -4.64
C THR A 82 -2.01 -3.42 -6.17
N ILE A 83 -2.40 -4.53 -6.80
CA ILE A 83 -2.70 -4.52 -8.24
C ILE A 83 -3.90 -3.62 -8.60
N SER A 84 -4.94 -3.59 -7.77
CA SER A 84 -6.11 -2.72 -7.99
C SER A 84 -5.71 -1.25 -8.04
N HIS A 85 -4.85 -0.81 -7.11
CA HIS A 85 -4.36 0.56 -7.06
C HIS A 85 -3.50 0.90 -8.28
N LEU A 86 -2.54 0.04 -8.66
CA LEU A 86 -1.74 0.23 -9.87
C LEU A 86 -2.62 0.43 -11.11
N LEU A 87 -3.59 -0.46 -11.31
CA LEU A 87 -4.52 -0.41 -12.44
C LEU A 87 -5.37 0.85 -12.40
N HIS A 88 -5.83 1.26 -11.23
CA HIS A 88 -6.62 2.48 -11.05
C HIS A 88 -5.80 3.72 -11.41
N THR A 89 -4.62 3.91 -10.81
CA THR A 89 -3.74 5.07 -11.07
C THR A 89 -3.35 5.17 -12.54
N MET A 90 -3.01 4.05 -13.18
CA MET A 90 -2.68 4.06 -14.60
C MET A 90 -3.91 4.33 -15.50
N SER A 91 -5.13 4.16 -15.00
CA SER A 91 -6.35 4.46 -15.75
C SER A 91 -6.61 5.96 -15.89
N ASP A 92 -6.02 6.79 -15.03
CA ASP A 92 -6.12 8.26 -15.06
C ASP A 92 -5.49 8.86 -16.32
N PHE A 93 -4.65 8.10 -17.04
CA PHE A 93 -4.18 8.48 -18.38
C PHE A 93 -5.31 8.74 -19.38
N ASN A 94 -6.53 8.27 -19.10
CA ASN A 94 -7.74 8.63 -19.86
C ASN A 94 -8.02 10.13 -19.91
N GLU A 95 -7.53 10.89 -18.95
CA GLU A 95 -7.71 12.34 -18.85
C GLU A 95 -6.52 13.13 -19.43
N SER A 96 -5.54 12.43 -20.02
CA SER A 96 -4.38 13.03 -20.68
C SER A 96 -4.77 13.84 -21.91
N ARG A 97 -3.91 14.79 -22.30
CA ARG A 97 -4.02 15.52 -23.58
C ARG A 97 -3.39 14.79 -24.77
N ASN A 98 -2.76 13.63 -24.53
CA ASN A 98 -2.10 12.83 -25.55
C ASN A 98 -2.98 11.63 -25.95
N ASP A 99 -3.32 11.51 -27.23
CA ASP A 99 -4.20 10.46 -27.76
C ASP A 99 -3.70 9.03 -27.49
N GLU A 100 -2.39 8.80 -27.53
CA GLU A 100 -1.81 7.49 -27.22
C GLU A 100 -1.97 7.14 -25.74
N LEU A 101 -1.80 8.13 -24.85
CA LEU A 101 -2.02 7.97 -23.41
C LEU A 101 -3.50 7.78 -23.08
N ILE A 102 -4.41 8.50 -23.76
CA ILE A 102 -5.85 8.25 -23.64
C ILE A 102 -6.17 6.81 -24.06
N ALA A 103 -5.67 6.35 -25.21
CA ALA A 103 -5.90 4.99 -25.68
C ALA A 103 -5.31 3.93 -24.73
N LEU A 104 -4.16 4.21 -24.11
CA LEU A 104 -3.60 3.37 -23.05
C LEU A 104 -4.51 3.36 -21.81
N GLY A 105 -4.91 4.53 -21.31
CA GLY A 105 -5.82 4.65 -20.17
C GLY A 105 -7.12 3.88 -20.36
N ARG A 106 -7.67 3.84 -21.60
CA ARG A 106 -8.92 3.11 -21.89
C ARG A 106 -8.71 1.60 -21.75
N ARG A 107 -7.57 1.11 -22.24
CA ARG A 107 -7.17 -0.30 -22.12
C ARG A 107 -6.92 -0.67 -20.67
N ILE A 108 -6.22 0.18 -19.91
CA ILE A 108 -6.00 -0.02 -18.47
C ILE A 108 -7.32 -0.02 -17.68
N ASN A 109 -8.27 0.87 -17.99
CA ASN A 109 -9.58 0.86 -17.36
C ASN A 109 -10.35 -0.44 -17.65
N ALA A 110 -10.22 -1.00 -18.86
CA ALA A 110 -10.76 -2.32 -19.15
C ALA A 110 -10.09 -3.41 -18.29
N LEU A 111 -8.75 -3.39 -18.16
CA LEU A 111 -8.02 -4.30 -17.26
C LEU A 111 -8.50 -4.17 -15.81
N PHE A 112 -8.69 -2.95 -15.30
CA PHE A 112 -9.19 -2.70 -13.95
C PHE A 112 -10.57 -3.32 -13.72
N ARG A 113 -11.49 -3.19 -14.69
CA ARG A 113 -12.82 -3.81 -14.62
C ARG A 113 -12.75 -5.33 -14.64
N TRP A 114 -11.94 -5.90 -15.54
CA TRP A 114 -11.72 -7.35 -15.58
C TRP A 114 -11.08 -7.87 -14.31
N PHE A 115 -10.13 -7.12 -13.75
CA PHE A 115 -9.50 -7.44 -12.49
C PHE A 115 -10.50 -7.46 -11.34
N SER A 116 -11.38 -6.46 -11.28
CA SER A 116 -12.42 -6.35 -10.26
C SER A 116 -13.37 -7.54 -10.32
N ASP A 117 -13.84 -7.92 -11.52
CA ASP A 117 -14.71 -9.09 -11.73
C ASP A 117 -13.99 -10.41 -11.38
N ALA A 118 -12.77 -10.60 -11.89
CA ALA A 118 -11.95 -11.77 -11.61
C ALA A 118 -11.66 -11.93 -10.10
N SER A 119 -11.39 -10.82 -9.43
CA SER A 119 -11.15 -10.78 -7.99
C SER A 119 -12.42 -11.08 -7.21
N TYR A 120 -13.57 -10.56 -7.62
CA TYR A 120 -14.86 -10.88 -7.01
C TYR A 120 -15.14 -12.38 -7.07
N GLN A 121 -14.99 -13.00 -8.24
CA GLN A 121 -15.17 -14.44 -8.44
C GLN A 121 -14.20 -15.26 -7.58
N ALA A 122 -12.96 -14.80 -7.44
CA ALA A 122 -11.97 -15.45 -6.58
C ALA A 122 -12.35 -15.36 -5.09
N HIS A 123 -12.82 -14.21 -4.61
CA HIS A 123 -13.32 -14.07 -3.24
C HIS A 123 -14.51 -14.99 -2.98
N GLU A 124 -15.48 -15.05 -3.90
CA GLU A 124 -16.61 -16.00 -3.81
C GLU A 124 -16.12 -17.45 -3.77
N HIS A 125 -15.19 -17.83 -4.66
CA HIS A 125 -14.65 -19.18 -4.72
C HIS A 125 -13.97 -19.62 -3.42
N PHE A 126 -13.17 -18.74 -2.82
CA PHE A 126 -12.48 -19.04 -1.57
C PHE A 126 -13.31 -18.77 -0.31
N GLY A 127 -14.55 -18.29 -0.46
CA GLY A 127 -15.41 -17.95 0.67
C GLY A 127 -14.89 -16.78 1.51
N ILE A 128 -14.11 -15.87 0.92
CA ILE A 128 -13.66 -14.65 1.60
C ILE A 128 -14.77 -13.61 1.50
N THR A 129 -15.26 -13.18 2.66
CA THR A 129 -16.29 -12.15 2.78
C THR A 129 -15.75 -10.76 2.48
N ILE A 130 -16.67 -9.82 2.19
CA ILE A 130 -16.31 -8.40 2.02
C ILE A 130 -15.66 -7.81 3.29
N PHE A 131 -16.08 -8.25 4.49
CA PHE A 131 -15.48 -7.79 5.74
C PHE A 131 -14.04 -8.27 5.90
N GLU A 132 -13.74 -9.52 5.55
CA GLU A 132 -12.38 -10.06 5.58
C GLU A 132 -11.49 -9.38 4.54
N MET A 133 -12.04 -9.11 3.35
CA MET A 133 -11.37 -8.32 2.33
C MET A 133 -11.04 -6.90 2.85
N LEU A 134 -12.03 -6.18 3.38
CA LEU A 134 -11.84 -4.82 3.91
C LEU A 134 -10.85 -4.80 5.09
N ASN A 135 -10.92 -5.77 6.00
CA ASN A 135 -9.94 -5.90 7.08
C ASN A 135 -8.53 -6.17 6.55
N SER A 136 -8.40 -6.97 5.49
CA SER A 136 -7.11 -7.22 4.83
C SER A 136 -6.55 -5.96 4.17
N VAL A 137 -7.40 -5.14 3.53
CA VAL A 137 -7.02 -3.82 2.98
C VAL A 137 -6.63 -2.85 4.08
N SER A 138 -7.44 -2.72 5.14
CA SER A 138 -7.15 -1.84 6.28
C SER A 138 -5.80 -2.17 6.90
N LYS A 139 -5.53 -3.45 7.19
CA LYS A 139 -4.24 -3.87 7.75
C LYS A 139 -3.06 -3.54 6.84
N ARG A 140 -3.25 -3.43 5.52
CA ARG A 140 -2.19 -3.02 4.58
C ARG A 140 -1.98 -1.52 4.62
N LEU A 141 -3.07 -0.76 4.53
CA LEU A 141 -3.03 0.70 4.69
C LEU A 141 -2.36 1.09 6.01
N ASP A 142 -2.66 0.34 7.07
CA ASP A 142 -2.03 0.54 8.38
C ASP A 142 -0.51 0.30 8.39
N ARG A 143 0.02 -0.54 7.50
CA ARG A 143 1.47 -0.83 7.37
C ARG A 143 2.17 0.09 6.37
N LEU A 144 1.45 0.56 5.35
CA LEU A 144 1.96 1.58 4.42
C LEU A 144 2.07 2.93 5.11
N ASN A 145 1.10 3.25 5.97
CA ASN A 145 1.15 4.38 6.89
C ASN A 145 1.43 3.87 8.30
N ASP A 146 2.66 3.36 8.51
CA ASP A 146 3.15 3.07 9.84
C ASP A 146 3.17 4.35 10.70
N PHE A 147 3.09 4.18 12.02
CA PHE A 147 3.07 5.32 12.92
C PHE A 147 4.46 5.93 13.06
N PHE A 148 4.56 7.24 12.91
CA PHE A 148 5.64 8.00 13.49
C PHE A 148 5.50 7.96 15.01
N VAL A 149 6.44 7.28 15.66
CA VAL A 149 6.47 7.18 17.12
C VAL A 149 7.07 8.47 17.66
N VAL A 150 6.22 9.30 18.25
CA VAL A 150 6.63 10.52 18.95
C VAL A 150 6.77 10.16 20.42
N ASN A 151 8.01 10.12 20.88
CA ASN A 151 8.32 9.92 22.29
C ASN A 151 8.06 11.23 23.02
N VAL A 152 7.30 11.16 24.10
CA VAL A 152 6.95 12.33 24.91
C VAL A 152 7.50 12.14 26.31
N ILE A 153 8.29 13.10 26.76
CA ILE A 153 8.78 13.20 28.13
C ILE A 153 8.35 14.52 28.73
N HIS A 154 8.37 14.60 30.06
CA HIS A 154 8.31 15.86 30.76
C HIS A 154 9.68 16.17 31.36
N ASP A 155 10.26 17.29 30.97
CA ASP A 155 11.55 17.76 31.45
C ASP A 155 11.40 19.14 32.11
N GLY A 156 11.65 19.21 33.41
CA GLY A 156 11.48 20.44 34.18
C GLY A 156 10.02 20.92 34.21
N ASP A 157 9.76 22.06 33.55
CA ASP A 157 8.44 22.72 33.46
C ASP A 157 7.82 22.63 32.05
N VAL A 158 8.37 21.77 31.19
CA VAL A 158 7.92 21.61 29.79
C VAL A 158 7.73 20.15 29.41
N TRP A 159 6.83 19.93 28.46
CA TRP A 159 6.69 18.70 27.71
C TRP A 159 7.56 18.77 26.47
N VAL A 160 8.27 17.68 26.16
CA VAL A 160 9.13 17.56 24.98
C VAL A 160 8.68 16.38 24.14
N ALA A 161 8.54 16.60 22.83
CA ALA A 161 8.25 15.58 21.83
C ALA A 161 9.45 15.39 20.91
N GLU A 162 9.82 14.12 20.67
CA GLU A 162 10.89 13.75 19.75
C GLU A 162 10.43 12.59 18.84
N CYS A 163 10.72 12.71 17.54
CA CYS A 163 10.58 11.61 16.58
C CYS A 163 11.71 11.67 15.56
N ASP A 164 12.70 10.79 15.72
CA ASP A 164 13.88 10.69 14.86
C ASP A 164 13.52 10.51 13.38
N GLU A 165 12.50 9.69 13.10
CA GLU A 165 12.07 9.38 11.73
C GLU A 165 11.52 10.62 11.00
N LEU A 166 10.85 11.52 11.72
CA LEU A 166 10.40 12.81 11.19
C LEU A 166 11.45 13.92 11.33
N GLY A 167 12.57 13.68 12.02
CA GLY A 167 13.45 14.76 12.48
C GLY A 167 12.71 15.80 13.34
N LEU A 168 11.65 15.37 14.03
CA LEU A 168 10.79 16.23 14.84
C LEU A 168 11.37 16.37 16.25
N VAL A 169 11.57 17.61 16.68
CA VAL A 169 11.84 17.97 18.09
C VAL A 169 11.07 19.25 18.40
N THR A 170 10.16 19.20 19.36
CA THR A 170 9.43 20.38 19.83
C THR A 170 9.11 20.30 21.32
N GLU A 171 8.79 21.45 21.91
CA GLU A 171 8.48 21.57 23.34
C GLU A 171 7.29 22.52 23.57
N ALA A 172 6.49 22.23 24.60
CA ALA A 172 5.40 23.10 25.02
C ALA A 172 5.17 23.03 26.52
N LYS A 173 4.42 23.99 27.08
CA LYS A 173 4.15 24.04 28.53
C LYS A 173 3.13 23.01 28.97
N THR A 174 2.25 22.60 28.08
CA THR A 174 1.21 21.61 28.35
C THR A 174 1.27 20.48 27.34
N TYR A 175 0.79 19.30 27.74
CA TYR A 175 0.75 18.13 26.87
C TYR A 175 -0.16 18.39 25.64
N ASP A 176 -1.29 19.08 25.85
CA ASP A 176 -2.21 19.42 24.77
C ASP A 176 -1.56 20.35 23.75
N GLU A 177 -0.93 21.45 24.19
CA GLU A 177 -0.17 22.35 23.31
C GLU A 177 0.97 21.62 22.58
N LEU A 178 1.64 20.68 23.25
CA LEU A 178 2.68 19.87 22.63
C LEU A 178 2.11 19.04 21.48
N THR A 179 0.97 18.36 21.70
CA THR A 179 0.34 17.52 20.68
C THR A 179 -0.16 18.34 19.50
N GLU A 180 -0.72 19.53 19.74
CA GLU A 180 -1.13 20.46 18.68
C GLU A 180 0.06 20.89 17.82
N GLN A 181 1.17 21.33 18.45
CA GLN A 181 2.38 21.72 17.73
C GLN A 181 2.96 20.56 16.91
N VAL A 182 2.98 19.35 17.47
CA VAL A 182 3.44 18.16 16.75
C VAL A 182 2.62 17.94 15.48
N TRP A 183 1.29 18.08 15.54
CA TRP A 183 0.44 17.96 14.36
C TRP A 183 0.64 19.09 13.34
N GLU A 184 0.91 20.31 13.79
CA GLU A 184 1.18 21.45 12.90
C GLU A 184 2.46 21.24 12.08
N ILE A 185 3.53 20.72 12.70
CA ILE A 185 4.85 20.63 12.04
C ILE A 185 5.11 19.28 11.37
N ALA A 186 4.40 18.21 11.73
CA ALA A 186 4.70 16.87 11.24
C ALA A 186 4.56 16.72 9.72
N SER A 187 3.53 17.29 9.10
CA SER A 187 3.36 17.23 7.64
C SER A 187 4.45 18.01 6.90
N GLU A 188 4.85 19.17 7.42
CA GLU A 188 5.94 19.97 6.83
C GLU A 188 7.28 19.23 6.90
N LEU A 189 7.57 18.62 8.06
CA LEU A 189 8.79 17.83 8.25
C LEU A 189 8.80 16.56 7.39
N TYR A 190 7.64 15.93 7.18
CA TYR A 190 7.50 14.79 6.30
C TYR A 190 7.92 15.13 4.87
N GLU A 191 7.45 16.26 4.34
CA GLU A 191 7.80 16.76 3.00
C GLU A 191 9.27 17.19 2.92
N LEU A 192 9.75 17.92 3.94
CA LEU A 192 11.12 18.45 3.97
C LEU A 192 12.17 17.35 4.04
N ASN A 193 11.86 16.22 4.67
CA ASN A 193 12.73 15.05 4.75
C ASN A 193 12.56 14.08 3.56
N GLU A 194 11.78 14.46 2.54
CA GLU A 194 11.53 13.66 1.34
C GLU A 194 11.05 12.23 1.66
N LEU A 195 10.22 12.08 2.70
CA LEU A 195 9.67 10.79 3.08
C LEU A 195 8.69 10.29 2.01
N VAL A 196 8.71 8.98 1.77
CA VAL A 196 7.92 8.35 0.70
C VAL A 196 6.48 8.15 1.16
N GLY A 197 5.53 8.86 0.54
CA GLY A 197 4.09 8.74 0.77
C GLY A 197 3.38 10.08 0.68
N ASP A 198 2.23 10.20 1.34
CA ASP A 198 1.37 11.38 1.31
C ASP A 198 1.27 12.01 2.71
N SER A 199 1.69 13.27 2.82
CA SER A 199 1.75 14.04 4.06
C SER A 199 0.37 14.29 4.70
N GLU A 200 -0.73 14.09 3.97
CA GLU A 200 -2.11 14.19 4.48
C GLU A 200 -2.54 12.95 5.28
N TYR A 201 -1.84 11.82 5.14
CA TYR A 201 -2.20 10.55 5.78
C TYR A 201 -1.20 10.10 6.85
N ILE A 202 -0.36 11.01 7.34
CA ILE A 202 0.56 10.73 8.45
C ILE A 202 -0.21 10.23 9.67
N ARG A 203 0.36 9.25 10.35
CA ARG A 203 -0.19 8.70 11.59
C ARG A 203 0.86 8.88 12.68
N ILE A 204 0.47 9.51 13.77
CA ILE A 204 1.34 9.76 14.91
C ILE A 204 0.88 8.90 16.07
N LYS A 205 1.83 8.21 16.70
CA LYS A 205 1.63 7.51 17.96
C LYS A 205 2.45 8.21 19.03
N PHE A 206 1.77 8.88 19.95
CA PHE A 206 2.40 9.44 21.14
C PHE A 206 2.71 8.32 22.13
N VAL A 207 3.98 8.15 22.47
CA VAL A 207 4.44 7.24 23.51
C VAL A 207 5.01 8.08 24.64
N GLN A 208 4.23 8.22 25.70
CA GLN A 208 4.68 8.94 26.87
C GLN A 208 5.52 8.03 27.76
N GLU A 209 6.76 8.45 28.02
CA GLU A 209 7.65 7.78 28.96
C GLU A 209 7.76 8.58 30.25
N GLN A 210 7.56 7.93 31.39
CA GLN A 210 7.74 8.54 32.71
C GLN A 210 8.64 7.65 33.56
N SER A 211 9.59 8.25 34.25
CA SER A 211 10.33 7.61 35.34
C SER A 211 9.52 7.74 36.65
N SER A 212 9.79 6.89 37.64
CA SER A 212 9.16 7.00 38.97
C SER A 212 9.36 8.37 39.61
N ASP A 213 10.50 8.99 39.33
CA ASP A 213 11.00 10.20 39.97
C ASP A 213 10.51 11.47 39.26
N SER A 214 9.92 11.32 38.06
CA SER A 214 9.42 12.39 37.20
C SER A 214 7.94 12.21 36.86
N ARG A 215 7.19 11.47 37.69
CA ARG A 215 5.80 11.10 37.41
C ARG A 215 4.89 12.33 37.46
N ILE A 216 4.07 12.48 36.41
CA ILE A 216 3.06 13.54 36.31
C ILE A 216 1.70 12.92 36.02
N ALA A 217 0.68 13.43 36.73
CA ALA A 217 -0.71 13.12 36.44
C ALA A 217 -1.15 13.96 35.24
N LEU A 218 -1.55 13.29 34.17
CA LEU A 218 -2.27 13.90 33.05
C LEU A 218 -3.72 14.17 33.46
#